data_AF-A0A1S2N108-F1
#
_entry.id   AF-A0A1S2N108-F1
#
_cell.length_a   1.000
_cell.length_b   1.000
_cell.length_c   1.000
_cell.angle_alpha   90.00
_cell.angle_beta   90.00
_cell.angle_gamma   90.00
#
_symmetry.space_group_name_H-M   'P 1'
#
loop_
_entity.id
_entity.type
_entity.pdbx_description
1 polymer ?
#
loop_
_entity_poly.entity_id
_entity_poly.type
_entity_poly.pdbx_seq_one_letter_code
_entity_poly.pdbx_strand_id
1 'polypeptide(L)'
;MGKLLFLERLVSDLGPGALGMWSGDSMGRHDFVGSNGSVEVKTTRRQDQASVSVHGLTQLLPPEKGFLVLAVAEIDESGGGEAIGQITERLESLGCDSVKLRGALYGMGWKPDEEERAPRFALRGWRWWKIDSSSPVLSTASVSQEIADAVSGLRYRLSLAALGDELSDFRPADIVGETR
;
A
#
# COMPACT_ATOMS: atom_id res chain seq x y z
N MET A 1 -1.26 3.12 -8.63
CA MET A 1 -0.28 2.16 -9.14
C MET A 1 0.14 1.14 -8.07
N GLY A 2 1.02 1.49 -7.12
CA GLY A 2 1.55 0.52 -6.13
C GLY A 2 0.48 -0.32 -5.40
N LYS A 3 -0.58 0.31 -4.89
CA LYS A 3 -1.71 -0.40 -4.25
C LYS A 3 -2.37 -1.43 -5.17
N LEU A 4 -2.58 -1.10 -6.46
CA LEU A 4 -3.20 -2.04 -7.40
C LEU A 4 -2.30 -3.22 -7.74
N LEU A 5 -1.00 -2.99 -7.88
CA LEU A 5 -0.02 -4.06 -8.07
C LEU A 5 0.04 -4.99 -6.85
N PHE A 6 -0.10 -4.43 -5.63
CA PHE A 6 -0.23 -5.24 -4.42
C PHE A 6 -1.54 -6.05 -4.42
N LEU A 7 -2.66 -5.40 -4.74
CA LEU A 7 -3.97 -6.04 -4.83
C LEU A 7 -3.97 -7.19 -5.85
N GLU A 8 -3.35 -7.01 -7.01
CA GLU A 8 -3.23 -8.05 -8.05
C GLU A 8 -2.51 -9.29 -7.52
N ARG A 9 -1.41 -9.12 -6.80
CA ARG A 9 -0.72 -10.24 -6.15
C ARG A 9 -1.60 -10.90 -5.10
N LEU A 10 -2.25 -10.10 -4.25
CA LEU A 10 -3.13 -10.61 -3.20
C LEU A 10 -4.32 -11.41 -3.77
N VAL A 11 -4.94 -10.91 -4.84
CA VAL A 11 -6.03 -11.59 -5.57
C VAL A 11 -5.53 -12.84 -6.27
N SER A 12 -4.31 -12.84 -6.80
CA SER A 12 -3.72 -14.04 -7.41
C SER A 12 -3.50 -15.14 -6.37
N ASP A 13 -3.11 -14.78 -5.14
CA ASP A 13 -2.84 -15.74 -4.07
C ASP A 13 -4.11 -16.23 -3.35
N LEU A 14 -5.08 -15.34 -3.12
CA LEU A 14 -6.26 -15.58 -2.26
C LEU A 14 -7.60 -15.61 -3.02
N GLY A 15 -7.59 -15.34 -4.32
CA GLY A 15 -8.77 -15.22 -5.15
C GLY A 15 -9.44 -13.83 -5.10
N PRO A 16 -10.48 -13.61 -5.93
CA PRO A 16 -11.11 -12.29 -6.12
C PRO A 16 -11.77 -11.72 -4.87
N GLY A 17 -12.11 -12.57 -3.89
CA GLY A 17 -12.62 -12.13 -2.58
C GLY A 17 -11.64 -11.24 -1.81
N ALA A 18 -10.34 -11.30 -2.12
CA ALA A 18 -9.31 -10.47 -1.52
C ALA A 18 -9.48 -8.97 -1.81
N LEU A 19 -10.29 -8.60 -2.81
CA LEU A 19 -10.69 -7.21 -3.03
C LEU A 19 -11.30 -6.58 -1.75
N GLY A 20 -11.99 -7.37 -0.92
CA GLY A 20 -12.57 -6.90 0.33
C GLY A 20 -11.55 -6.54 1.43
N MET A 21 -10.27 -6.90 1.25
CA MET A 21 -9.19 -6.54 2.17
C MET A 21 -8.54 -5.20 1.82
N TRP A 22 -8.80 -4.68 0.62
CA TRP A 22 -8.28 -3.38 0.20
C TRP A 22 -9.21 -2.27 0.67
N SER A 23 -8.66 -1.30 1.40
CA SER A 23 -9.42 -0.16 1.93
C SER A 23 -9.91 0.79 0.82
N GLY A 24 -9.31 0.78 -0.38
CA GLY A 24 -9.75 1.60 -1.50
C GLY A 24 -9.70 3.11 -1.21
N ASP A 25 -10.83 3.78 -1.42
CA ASP A 25 -11.09 5.19 -1.13
C ASP A 25 -11.58 5.44 0.31
N SER A 26 -11.80 4.39 1.09
CA SER A 26 -12.22 4.54 2.49
C SER A 26 -11.09 5.09 3.37
N MET A 27 -11.45 5.76 4.47
CA MET A 27 -10.49 6.25 5.48
C MET A 27 -9.99 5.11 6.39
N GLY A 28 -9.67 3.95 5.81
CA GLY A 28 -8.96 2.89 6.51
C GLY A 28 -7.58 3.37 6.96
N ARG A 29 -7.13 2.93 8.12
CA ARG A 29 -5.80 3.29 8.64
C ARG A 29 -4.67 2.82 7.72
N HIS A 30 -4.81 1.60 7.21
CA HIS A 30 -3.85 0.93 6.34
C HIS A 30 -4.50 0.61 5.00
N ASP A 31 -3.69 0.52 3.95
CA ASP A 31 -4.16 0.19 2.61
C ASP A 31 -4.79 -1.20 2.52
N PHE A 32 -4.22 -2.20 3.17
CA PHE A 32 -4.73 -3.57 3.19
C PHE A 32 -4.86 -4.09 4.62
N VAL A 33 -5.98 -4.73 4.93
CA VAL A 33 -6.26 -5.28 6.25
C VAL A 33 -6.75 -6.72 6.11
N GLY A 34 -5.95 -7.67 6.59
CA GLY A 34 -6.29 -9.08 6.71
C GLY A 34 -6.50 -9.51 8.16
N SER A 35 -6.74 -10.81 8.37
CA SER A 35 -6.99 -11.37 9.71
C SER A 35 -5.75 -11.51 10.60
N ASN A 36 -4.55 -11.55 10.00
CA ASN A 36 -3.27 -11.77 10.68
C ASN A 36 -2.34 -10.54 10.59
N GLY A 37 -2.60 -9.61 9.68
CA GLY A 37 -1.80 -8.39 9.56
C GLY A 37 -2.42 -7.35 8.64
N SER A 38 -1.76 -6.20 8.57
CA SER A 38 -2.07 -5.09 7.68
C SER A 38 -0.86 -4.69 6.85
N VAL A 39 -1.10 -4.05 5.70
CA VAL A 39 -0.04 -3.47 4.87
C VAL A 39 -0.34 -2.01 4.57
N GLU A 40 0.67 -1.16 4.73
CA GLU A 40 0.69 0.19 4.17
C GLU A 40 1.58 0.19 2.92
N VAL A 41 1.03 0.58 1.77
CA VAL A 41 1.73 0.51 0.48
C VAL A 41 2.22 1.89 0.07
N LYS A 42 3.53 2.01 -0.15
CA LYS A 42 4.17 3.20 -0.72
C LYS A 42 4.81 2.89 -2.07
N THR A 43 5.06 3.93 -2.83
CA THR A 43 5.81 3.86 -4.08
C THR A 43 7.03 4.75 -3.98
N THR A 44 8.16 4.29 -4.49
CA THR A 44 9.34 5.13 -4.70
C THR A 44 9.86 4.99 -6.12
N ARG A 45 10.49 6.06 -6.63
CA ARG A 45 11.15 6.08 -7.94
C ARG A 45 12.64 5.80 -7.74
N ARG A 46 13.32 5.28 -8.78
CA ARG A 46 14.77 4.98 -8.69
C ARG A 46 15.63 6.14 -8.16
N GLN A 47 15.29 7.37 -8.52
CA GLN A 47 15.99 8.58 -8.09
C GLN A 47 15.79 8.94 -6.60
N ASP A 48 14.79 8.38 -5.92
CA ASP A 48 14.45 8.64 -4.51
C ASP A 48 14.30 7.34 -3.69
N GLN A 49 14.96 6.25 -4.11
CA GLN A 49 14.90 4.91 -3.49
C GLN A 49 15.27 4.87 -2.00
N ALA A 50 15.85 5.95 -1.48
CA ALA A 50 16.21 6.05 -0.08
C ALA A 50 15.03 6.44 0.83
N SER A 51 13.90 6.91 0.29
CA SER A 51 12.80 7.38 1.13
C SER A 51 11.39 7.19 0.56
N VAL A 52 10.39 7.26 1.44
CA VAL A 52 8.96 7.26 1.08
C VAL A 52 8.21 8.35 1.83
N SER A 53 7.17 8.91 1.19
CA SER A 53 6.29 9.89 1.84
C SER A 53 5.28 9.22 2.75
N VAL A 54 5.19 9.69 3.99
CA VAL A 54 4.21 9.25 5.00
C VAL A 54 3.29 10.44 5.33
N HIS A 55 2.00 10.14 5.50
CA HIS A 55 0.94 11.11 5.75
C HIS A 55 0.24 10.80 7.06
N GLY A 56 0.19 11.76 7.97
CA GLY A 56 -0.43 11.59 9.28
C GLY A 56 0.36 10.68 10.22
N LEU A 57 -0.12 10.62 11.46
CA LEU A 57 0.48 9.85 12.55
C LEU A 57 -0.09 8.42 12.66
N THR A 58 -1.05 8.05 11.83
CA THR A 58 -1.75 6.76 11.96
C THR A 58 -1.30 5.73 10.93
N GLN A 59 -0.69 6.14 9.81
CA GLN A 59 -0.32 5.22 8.71
C GLN A 59 0.72 4.16 9.11
N LEU A 60 1.65 4.51 10.01
CA LEU A 60 2.70 3.61 10.49
C LEU A 60 2.47 3.20 11.95
N LEU A 61 1.24 3.30 12.43
CA LEU A 61 0.84 2.80 13.73
C LEU A 61 0.37 1.34 13.58
N PRO A 62 1.09 0.34 14.13
CA PRO A 62 0.66 -1.04 14.05
C PRO A 62 -0.78 -1.25 14.54
N PRO A 63 -1.53 -2.20 13.95
CA PRO A 63 -2.85 -2.55 14.47
C PRO A 63 -2.74 -3.14 15.88
N GLU A 64 -3.82 -3.10 16.67
CA GLU A 64 -3.85 -3.70 18.01
C GLU A 64 -3.59 -5.22 17.99
N LYS A 65 -3.96 -5.87 16.88
CA LYS A 65 -3.74 -7.30 16.64
C LYS A 65 -3.14 -7.52 15.26
N GLY A 66 -2.24 -8.49 15.17
CA GLY A 66 -1.50 -8.79 13.95
C GLY A 66 -0.26 -7.92 13.78
N PHE A 67 0.36 -8.00 12.61
CA PHE A 67 1.54 -7.19 12.27
C PHE A 67 1.18 -6.05 11.31
N LEU A 68 2.08 -5.07 11.18
CA LEU A 68 2.07 -4.10 10.09
C LEU A 68 3.31 -4.29 9.22
N VAL A 69 3.11 -4.31 7.90
CA VAL A 69 4.21 -4.25 6.92
C VAL A 69 4.11 -2.97 6.12
N LEU A 70 5.23 -2.25 6.03
CA LEU A 70 5.43 -1.21 5.03
C LEU A 70 5.92 -1.88 3.74
N ALA A 71 5.07 -1.84 2.71
CA ALA A 71 5.35 -2.38 1.39
C ALA A 71 5.74 -1.26 0.43
N VAL A 72 6.97 -1.28 -0.07
CA VAL A 72 7.47 -0.26 -0.99
C VAL A 72 7.60 -0.85 -2.38
N ALA A 73 6.76 -0.39 -3.30
CA ALA A 73 6.87 -0.67 -4.73
C ALA A 73 7.90 0.27 -5.36
N GLU A 74 8.97 -0.29 -5.89
CA GLU A 74 9.93 0.46 -6.70
C GLU A 74 9.42 0.53 -8.13
N ILE A 75 9.08 1.74 -8.60
CA ILE A 75 8.49 1.95 -9.91
C ILE A 75 9.31 2.95 -10.72
N ASP A 76 9.41 2.70 -12.03
CA ASP A 76 10.00 3.63 -12.98
C ASP A 76 8.95 4.08 -14.00
N GLU A 77 8.95 5.38 -14.30
CA GLU A 77 8.18 5.89 -15.42
C GLU A 77 8.77 5.35 -16.73
N SER A 78 7.95 4.72 -17.55
CA SER A 78 8.40 4.05 -18.77
C SER A 78 7.29 4.08 -19.81
N GLY A 79 7.61 4.47 -21.04
CA GLY A 79 6.64 4.46 -22.15
C GLY A 79 6.04 3.08 -22.45
N GLY A 80 6.73 2.00 -22.08
CA GLY A 80 6.24 0.62 -22.15
C GLY A 80 5.73 0.06 -20.82
N GLY A 81 5.62 0.91 -19.79
CA GLY A 81 5.06 0.53 -18.50
C GLY A 81 3.54 0.39 -18.55
N GLU A 82 2.98 0.09 -17.39
CA GLU A 82 1.56 -0.18 -17.24
C GLU A 82 0.82 1.07 -16.79
N ALA A 83 -0.39 1.22 -17.32
CA ALA A 83 -1.35 2.21 -16.87
C ALA A 83 -2.31 1.58 -15.83
N ILE A 84 -3.00 2.40 -15.04
CA ILE A 84 -3.91 1.93 -13.99
C ILE A 84 -5.02 1.05 -14.59
N GLY A 85 -5.60 1.47 -15.72
CA GLY A 85 -6.67 0.77 -16.42
C GLY A 85 -6.27 -0.65 -16.83
N GLN A 86 -5.03 -0.87 -17.24
CA GLN A 86 -4.55 -2.20 -17.63
C GLN A 86 -4.50 -3.16 -16.43
N ILE A 87 -4.13 -2.67 -15.25
CA ILE A 87 -4.13 -3.49 -14.02
C ILE A 87 -5.58 -3.73 -13.56
N THR A 88 -6.43 -2.72 -13.68
CA THR A 88 -7.87 -2.83 -13.40
C THR A 88 -8.52 -3.92 -14.26
N GLU A 89 -8.28 -3.92 -15.57
CA GLU A 89 -8.80 -4.94 -16.49
C GLU A 89 -8.33 -6.36 -16.12
N ARG A 90 -7.07 -6.51 -15.69
CA ARG A 90 -6.57 -7.81 -15.23
C ARG A 90 -7.23 -8.27 -13.94
N LEU A 91 -7.37 -7.37 -12.96
CA LEU A 91 -8.11 -7.68 -11.73
C LEU A 91 -9.56 -8.12 -12.02
N GLU A 92 -10.23 -7.46 -12.95
CA GLU A 92 -11.56 -7.86 -13.40
C GLU A 92 -11.55 -9.23 -14.08
N SER A 93 -10.53 -9.52 -14.89
CA SER A 93 -10.35 -10.85 -15.51
C SER A 93 -10.07 -11.96 -14.48
N LEU A 94 -9.50 -11.61 -13.32
CA LEU A 94 -9.32 -12.51 -12.17
C LEU A 94 -10.62 -12.69 -11.36
N GLY A 95 -11.72 -12.07 -11.78
CA GLY A 95 -13.04 -12.20 -11.17
C GLY A 95 -13.35 -11.19 -10.08
N CYS A 96 -12.54 -10.13 -9.92
CA CYS A 96 -12.86 -9.05 -8.99
C CYS A 96 -14.15 -8.33 -9.42
N ASP A 97 -14.94 -7.92 -8.42
CA ASP A 97 -16.15 -7.11 -8.64
C ASP A 97 -15.78 -5.77 -9.28
N SER A 98 -16.07 -5.65 -10.58
CA SER A 98 -15.74 -4.47 -11.40
C SER A 98 -16.39 -3.19 -10.89
N VAL A 99 -17.60 -3.27 -10.32
CA VAL A 99 -18.31 -2.09 -9.81
C VAL A 99 -17.60 -1.57 -8.57
N LYS A 100 -17.25 -2.46 -7.63
CA LYS A 100 -16.51 -2.08 -6.42
C LYS A 100 -15.10 -1.57 -6.75
N LEU A 101 -14.37 -2.29 -7.60
CA LEU A 101 -13.00 -1.93 -7.97
C LEU A 101 -12.95 -0.56 -8.66
N ARG A 102 -13.75 -0.36 -9.73
CA ARG A 102 -13.79 0.93 -10.43
C ARG A 102 -14.33 2.04 -9.54
N GLY A 103 -15.34 1.77 -8.71
CA GLY A 103 -15.88 2.71 -7.74
C GLY A 103 -14.79 3.28 -6.80
N ALA A 104 -14.01 2.41 -6.18
CA ALA A 104 -12.88 2.81 -5.33
C ALA A 104 -11.83 3.62 -6.11
N LEU A 105 -11.51 3.21 -7.35
CA LEU A 105 -10.56 3.94 -8.18
C LEU A 105 -11.05 5.35 -8.55
N TYR A 106 -12.33 5.50 -8.88
CA TYR A 106 -12.94 6.81 -9.11
C TYR A 106 -12.85 7.69 -7.86
N GLY A 107 -13.14 7.14 -6.68
CA GLY A 107 -13.00 7.85 -5.39
C GLY A 107 -11.56 8.31 -5.12
N MET A 108 -10.57 7.56 -5.61
CA MET A 108 -9.15 7.92 -5.56
C MET A 108 -8.71 8.88 -6.68
N GLY A 109 -9.62 9.34 -7.54
CA GLY A 109 -9.36 10.30 -8.60
C GLY A 109 -8.87 9.69 -9.92
N TRP A 110 -8.95 8.36 -10.08
CA TRP A 110 -8.69 7.72 -11.37
C TRP A 110 -9.79 8.08 -12.39
N LYS A 111 -9.38 8.35 -13.63
CA LYS A 111 -10.25 8.77 -14.72
C LYS A 111 -9.91 8.01 -16.01
N PRO A 112 -10.77 7.07 -16.44
CA PRO A 112 -10.53 6.23 -17.62
C PRO A 112 -10.34 7.01 -18.92
N ASP A 113 -10.99 8.16 -19.05
CA ASP A 113 -10.92 9.06 -20.21
C ASP A 113 -9.59 9.80 -20.33
N GLU A 114 -8.84 9.91 -19.24
CA GLU A 114 -7.50 10.52 -19.21
C GLU A 114 -6.37 9.46 -19.37
N GLU A 115 -6.71 8.17 -19.42
CA GLU A 115 -5.77 7.04 -19.33
C GLU A 115 -4.74 7.03 -20.47
N GLU A 116 -5.13 7.39 -21.69
CA GLU A 116 -4.22 7.43 -22.85
C GLU A 116 -3.05 8.41 -22.64
N ARG A 117 -3.30 9.49 -21.87
CA ARG A 117 -2.32 10.53 -21.55
C ARG A 117 -1.66 10.32 -20.19
N ALA A 118 -2.13 9.34 -19.41
CA ALA A 118 -1.62 9.07 -18.08
C ALA A 118 -0.19 8.50 -18.16
N PRO A 119 0.68 8.86 -17.20
CA PRO A 119 2.01 8.29 -17.12
C PRO A 119 1.94 6.78 -16.86
N ARG A 120 2.85 6.06 -17.52
CA ARG A 120 2.98 4.61 -17.45
C ARG A 120 4.13 4.24 -16.54
N PHE A 121 3.93 3.21 -15.72
CA PHE A 121 4.91 2.79 -14.73
C PHE A 121 5.23 1.30 -14.85
N ALA A 122 6.52 0.98 -14.81
CA ALA A 122 6.98 -0.39 -14.71
C ALA A 122 7.40 -0.67 -13.26
N LEU A 123 6.88 -1.77 -12.69
CA LEU A 123 7.35 -2.30 -11.41
C LEU A 123 8.75 -2.90 -11.57
N ARG A 124 9.68 -2.50 -10.72
CA ARG A 124 11.05 -3.04 -10.66
C ARG A 124 11.21 -4.09 -9.58
N GLY A 125 10.56 -3.88 -8.45
CA GLY A 125 10.65 -4.77 -7.32
C GLY A 125 9.80 -4.29 -6.16
N TRP A 126 9.75 -5.13 -5.15
CA TRP A 126 9.16 -4.80 -3.88
C TRP A 126 10.21 -4.91 -2.80
N ARG A 127 10.10 -4.02 -1.81
CA ARG A 127 10.88 -4.04 -0.58
C ARG A 127 9.92 -3.94 0.59
N TRP A 128 10.24 -4.60 1.69
CA TRP A 128 9.29 -4.83 2.78
C TRP A 128 9.96 -4.59 4.12
N TRP A 129 9.28 -3.88 5.02
CA TRP A 129 9.71 -3.71 6.40
C TRP A 129 8.57 -4.02 7.34
N LYS A 130 8.85 -4.83 8.37
CA LYS A 130 7.94 -4.93 9.50
C LYS A 130 8.01 -3.64 10.30
N ILE A 131 6.85 -3.06 10.59
CA ILE A 131 6.75 -1.88 11.46
C ILE A 131 6.24 -2.34 12.82
N ASP A 132 7.01 -2.04 13.86
CA ASP A 132 6.67 -2.31 15.25
C ASP A 132 7.11 -1.16 16.17
N SER A 133 7.01 -1.37 17.48
CA SER A 133 7.33 -0.34 18.48
C SER A 133 8.82 0.05 18.52
N SER A 134 9.70 -0.74 17.91
CA SER A 134 11.13 -0.43 17.79
C SER A 134 11.49 0.32 16.51
N SER A 135 10.58 0.35 15.52
CA SER A 135 10.81 1.04 14.26
C SER A 135 10.89 2.56 14.47
N PRO A 136 11.86 3.27 13.87
CA PRO A 136 12.03 4.72 14.03
C PRO A 136 11.05 5.50 13.15
N VAL A 137 9.76 5.36 13.43
CA VAL A 137 8.65 5.98 12.67
C VAL A 137 7.87 6.95 13.55
N LEU A 138 7.30 7.98 12.94
CA LEU A 138 6.35 8.84 13.63
C LEU A 138 4.97 8.19 13.59
N SER A 139 4.40 7.97 14.78
CA SER A 139 3.03 7.51 14.97
C SER A 139 2.37 8.19 16.16
N THR A 140 1.07 8.00 16.37
CA THR A 140 0.40 8.49 17.60
C THR A 140 0.95 7.84 18.86
N ALA A 141 1.61 6.68 18.76
CA ALA A 141 2.29 6.04 19.88
C ALA A 141 3.70 6.60 20.16
N SER A 142 4.28 7.35 19.22
CA SER A 142 5.63 7.92 19.36
C SER A 142 5.64 9.36 19.86
N VAL A 143 4.47 9.97 20.09
CA VAL A 143 4.29 11.34 20.57
C VAL A 143 3.33 11.37 21.75
N SER A 144 3.31 12.46 22.52
CA SER A 144 2.31 12.62 23.58
C SER A 144 0.91 12.81 22.99
N GLN A 145 -0.13 12.50 23.78
CA GLN A 145 -1.53 12.65 23.33
C GLN A 145 -1.85 14.10 22.93
N GLU A 146 -1.31 15.08 23.66
CA GLU A 146 -1.51 16.50 23.36
C GLU A 146 -0.94 16.88 21.98
N ILE A 147 0.20 16.29 21.59
CA ILE A 147 0.78 16.49 20.26
C ILE A 147 -0.06 15.79 19.20
N ALA A 148 -0.50 14.55 19.46
CA ALA A 148 -1.34 13.80 18.53
C ALA A 148 -2.65 14.54 18.21
N ASP A 149 -3.26 15.18 19.21
CA ASP A 149 -4.50 15.94 19.05
C ASP A 149 -4.30 17.30 18.35
N ALA A 150 -3.13 17.92 18.54
CA ALA A 150 -2.84 19.25 17.98
C ALA A 150 -2.32 19.21 16.53
N VAL A 151 -1.76 18.09 16.08
CA VAL A 151 -1.10 17.98 14.76
C VAL A 151 -2.05 17.42 13.72
N SER A 152 -2.27 18.19 12.66
CA SER A 152 -3.00 17.77 11.46
C SER A 152 -2.17 18.07 10.20
N GLY A 153 -2.49 17.39 9.09
CA GLY A 153 -1.81 17.63 7.80
C GLY A 153 -0.32 17.23 7.78
N LEU A 154 0.16 16.44 8.75
CA LEU A 154 1.55 16.00 8.80
C LEU A 154 1.92 15.23 7.53
N ARG A 155 3.01 15.66 6.88
CA ARG A 155 3.66 14.96 5.78
C ARG A 155 5.16 14.97 6.01
N TYR A 156 5.79 13.81 5.94
CA TYR A 156 7.25 13.69 6.06
C TYR A 156 7.78 12.62 5.11
N ARG A 157 9.10 12.63 4.86
CA ARG A 157 9.78 11.55 4.15
C ARG A 157 10.52 10.67 5.15
N LEU A 158 10.20 9.39 5.14
CA LEU A 158 10.84 8.37 5.96
C LEU A 158 12.02 7.78 5.19
N SER A 159 13.21 7.79 5.79
CA SER A 159 14.38 7.10 5.24
C SER A 159 14.21 5.59 5.40
N LEU A 160 14.23 4.86 4.28
CA LEU A 160 14.12 3.40 4.28
C LEU A 160 15.38 2.74 4.87
N ALA A 161 16.56 3.35 4.65
CA ALA A 161 17.81 2.85 5.23
C ALA A 161 17.85 2.93 6.76
N ALA A 162 17.01 3.79 7.37
CA ALA A 162 16.91 3.91 8.82
C ALA A 162 16.01 2.84 9.45
N LEU A 163 15.23 2.09 8.66
CA LEU A 163 14.31 1.06 9.16
C LEU A 163 14.99 -0.27 9.49
N GLY A 164 16.28 -0.42 9.16
CA GLY A 164 17.01 -1.67 9.35
C GLY A 164 16.72 -2.70 8.27
N ASP A 165 16.72 -3.97 8.66
CA ASP A 165 16.65 -5.10 7.73
C ASP A 165 15.28 -5.24 7.05
N GLU A 166 15.33 -5.57 5.76
CA GLU A 166 14.15 -5.88 4.96
C GLU A 166 13.67 -7.31 5.21
N LEU A 167 12.36 -7.54 5.09
CA LEU A 167 11.81 -8.89 5.07
C LEU A 167 12.12 -9.54 3.71
N SER A 168 12.84 -10.67 3.73
CA SER A 168 13.18 -11.44 2.53
C SER A 168 12.01 -12.22 1.95
N ASP A 169 11.12 -12.72 2.82
CA ASP A 169 10.15 -13.77 2.47
C ASP A 169 8.69 -13.36 2.66
N PHE A 170 8.41 -12.05 2.78
CA PHE A 170 7.03 -11.58 2.92
C PHE A 170 6.23 -11.80 1.63
N ARG A 171 5.07 -12.45 1.76
CA ARG A 171 4.10 -12.61 0.68
C ARG A 171 2.82 -11.85 1.04
N PRO A 172 2.14 -11.21 0.06
CA PRO A 172 0.86 -10.53 0.32
C PRO A 172 -0.16 -11.39 1.07
N ALA A 173 -0.25 -12.68 0.76
CA ALA A 173 -1.13 -13.62 1.43
C ALA A 173 -0.88 -13.79 2.95
N ASP A 174 0.31 -13.48 3.45
CA ASP A 174 0.67 -13.67 4.86
C ASP A 174 -0.14 -12.76 5.82
N ILE A 175 -0.84 -11.74 5.28
CA ILE A 175 -1.79 -10.92 6.05
C ILE A 175 -3.05 -11.68 6.47
N VAL A 176 -3.27 -12.88 5.92
CA VAL A 176 -4.31 -13.80 6.34
C VAL A 176 -3.65 -14.95 7.11
N GLY A 177 -4.19 -15.27 8.28
CA GLY A 177 -3.68 -16.39 9.08
C GLY A 177 -3.97 -17.72 8.39
N GLU A 178 -3.13 -18.73 8.61
CA GLU A 178 -3.44 -20.09 8.20
C GLU A 178 -4.81 -20.47 8.79
N THR A 179 -5.74 -20.89 7.92
CA THR A 179 -7.04 -21.37 8.36
C THR A 179 -6.80 -22.67 9.12
N ARG A 180 -7.00 -22.64 10.45
CA ARG A 180 -6.96 -23.85 11.28
C ARG A 180 -8.10 -24.79 10.96
#